data_AF-A0A3B1BYG9-F1
#
_entry.id   AF-A0A3B1BYG9-F1
#
_cell.length_a   1.000
_cell.length_b   1.000
_cell.length_c   1.000
_cell.angle_alpha   90.00
_cell.angle_beta   90.00
_cell.angle_gamma   90.00
#
_symmetry.space_group_name_H-M   'P 1'
#
loop_
_entity.id
_entity.type
_entity.pdbx_description
1 polymer ?
#
loop_
_entity_poly.entity_id
_entity_poly.type
_entity_poly.pdbx_seq_one_letter_code
_entity_poly.pdbx_strand_id
1 'polypeptide(L)'
;MIQLDGGLREKIGDETGVGRCLESIRAMIDDNGALDYLRLVAMLSEFDKKSRDWMLNSGPEILSAIKDKPIRSSAIRQVLDMGRAKWCVAVSALKKFDDVSRTSSGFRIEWLAHGCDLAKIDQDAADEYFKASPAVLEQLGGPKFDLWARLGKEVADKSWKAAKEYFKSSPEAI
;
A
#
# COMPACT_ATOMS: atom_id res chain seq x y z
N MET A 1 0.93 -26.29 -1.19
CA MET A 1 -0.50 -25.95 -1.04
C MET A 1 -0.64 -25.14 0.23
N ILE A 2 -0.78 -23.81 0.14
CA ILE A 2 -0.98 -22.96 1.31
C ILE A 2 -2.29 -23.38 1.98
N GLN A 3 -2.22 -23.99 3.16
CA GLN A 3 -3.39 -24.26 3.97
C GLN A 3 -3.78 -22.96 4.66
N LEU A 4 -4.87 -22.36 4.18
CA LEU A 4 -5.58 -21.32 4.90
C LEU A 4 -6.13 -21.92 6.19
N ASP A 5 -5.70 -21.41 7.35
CA ASP A 5 -6.30 -21.76 8.63
C ASP A 5 -7.78 -21.36 8.66
N GLY A 6 -8.57 -22.03 9.50
CA GLY A 6 -10.02 -21.83 9.55
C GLY A 6 -10.44 -20.41 9.91
N GLY A 7 -9.64 -19.71 10.73
CA GLY A 7 -9.93 -18.34 11.15
C GLY A 7 -9.72 -17.32 10.02
N LEU A 8 -8.71 -17.53 9.17
CA LEU A 8 -8.51 -16.68 7.99
C LEU A 8 -9.65 -16.85 6.98
N ARG A 9 -10.15 -18.07 6.79
CA ARG A 9 -11.27 -18.34 5.89
C ARG A 9 -12.56 -17.65 6.34
N GLU A 10 -12.87 -17.76 7.63
CA GLU A 10 -14.06 -17.14 8.24
C GLU A 10 -14.05 -15.61 8.07
N LYS A 11 -12.89 -14.98 8.30
CA LYS A 11 -12.73 -13.52 8.16
C LYS A 11 -12.95 -13.03 6.73
N ILE A 12 -12.61 -13.83 5.72
CA ILE A 12 -12.66 -13.39 4.32
C ILE A 12 -14.10 -13.47 3.75
N GLY A 13 -14.90 -14.46 4.17
CA GLY A 13 -16.35 -14.48 3.97
C GLY A 13 -16.92 -14.81 2.58
N ASP A 14 -16.17 -14.69 1.47
CA ASP A 14 -16.61 -15.12 0.11
C ASP A 14 -15.67 -16.17 -0.48
N GLU A 15 -15.95 -17.45 -0.26
CA GLU A 15 -15.06 -18.54 -0.70
C GLU A 15 -14.89 -18.62 -2.23
N THR A 16 -15.88 -18.19 -3.02
CA THR A 16 -15.85 -18.35 -4.48
C THR A 16 -15.08 -17.23 -5.17
N GLY A 17 -15.31 -15.97 -4.78
CA GLY A 17 -14.54 -14.82 -5.28
C GLY A 17 -13.07 -14.91 -4.86
N VAL A 18 -12.83 -15.41 -3.65
CA VAL A 18 -11.48 -15.60 -3.10
C VAL A 18 -10.74 -16.72 -3.80
N GLY A 19 -11.40 -17.84 -4.11
CA GLY A 19 -10.79 -18.94 -4.87
C GLY A 19 -10.23 -18.48 -6.21
N ARG A 20 -11.02 -17.73 -7.00
CA ARG A 20 -10.58 -17.20 -8.29
C ARG A 20 -9.45 -16.17 -8.17
N CYS A 21 -9.57 -15.24 -7.23
CA CYS A 21 -8.52 -14.25 -6.97
C CYS A 21 -7.21 -14.95 -6.58
N LEU A 22 -7.28 -15.96 -5.70
CA LEU A 22 -6.12 -16.71 -5.23
C LEU A 22 -5.39 -17.48 -6.32
N GLU A 23 -6.11 -18.09 -7.26
CA GLU A 23 -5.50 -18.76 -8.40
C GLU A 23 -4.66 -17.79 -9.24
N SER A 24 -5.21 -16.60 -9.52
CA SER A 24 -4.52 -15.53 -10.23
C SER A 24 -3.29 -15.03 -9.46
N ILE A 25 -3.45 -14.75 -8.16
CA ILE A 25 -2.37 -14.26 -7.30
C ILE A 25 -1.22 -15.27 -7.19
N ARG A 26 -1.51 -16.58 -7.00
CA ARG A 26 -0.48 -17.63 -6.90
C ARG A 26 0.37 -17.78 -8.16
N ALA A 27 -0.18 -17.49 -9.33
CA ALA A 27 0.59 -17.48 -10.57
C ALA A 27 1.61 -16.31 -10.58
N MET A 28 1.31 -15.21 -9.87
CA MET A 28 2.05 -13.96 -9.95
C MET A 28 3.10 -13.75 -8.86
N ILE A 29 2.94 -14.38 -7.68
CA ILE A 29 3.81 -14.19 -6.50
C ILE A 29 4.22 -15.52 -5.85
N ASP A 30 5.16 -15.49 -4.91
CA ASP A 30 5.56 -16.67 -4.15
C ASP A 30 4.53 -17.02 -3.05
N ASP A 31 4.69 -18.18 -2.42
CA ASP A 31 3.71 -18.66 -1.43
C ASP A 31 3.59 -17.71 -0.23
N ASN A 32 4.71 -17.09 0.18
CA ASN A 32 4.73 -16.11 1.26
C ASN A 32 3.95 -14.84 0.88
N GLY A 33 4.16 -14.31 -0.34
CA GLY A 33 3.42 -13.17 -0.85
C GLY A 33 1.93 -13.48 -0.99
N ALA A 34 1.56 -14.68 -1.43
CA ALA A 34 0.16 -15.10 -1.53
C ALA A 34 -0.51 -15.17 -0.15
N LEU A 35 0.22 -15.61 0.87
CA LEU A 35 -0.26 -15.58 2.25
C LEU A 35 -0.39 -14.15 2.79
N ASP A 36 0.58 -13.28 2.50
CA ASP A 36 0.53 -11.86 2.91
C ASP A 36 -0.65 -11.13 2.22
N TYR A 37 -0.95 -11.45 0.96
CA TYR A 37 -2.11 -10.94 0.24
C TYR A 37 -3.41 -11.35 0.93
N LEU A 38 -3.53 -12.63 1.31
CA LEU A 38 -4.71 -13.13 2.02
C LEU A 38 -4.90 -12.49 3.39
N ARG A 39 -3.81 -12.26 4.12
CA ARG A 39 -3.84 -11.53 5.39
C ARG A 39 -4.30 -10.09 5.20
N LEU A 40 -3.88 -9.44 4.11
CA LEU A 40 -4.33 -8.09 3.76
C LEU A 40 -5.84 -8.08 3.47
N VAL A 41 -6.33 -9.01 2.66
CA VAL A 41 -7.78 -9.15 2.37
C VAL A 41 -8.56 -9.41 3.66
N ALA A 42 -8.11 -10.34 4.51
CA ALA A 42 -8.76 -10.66 5.77
C ALA A 42 -8.80 -9.46 6.73
N MET A 43 -7.72 -8.70 6.81
CA MET A 43 -7.66 -7.46 7.59
C MET A 43 -8.69 -6.45 7.06
N LEU A 44 -8.78 -6.25 5.75
CA LEU A 44 -9.75 -5.33 5.16
C LEU A 44 -11.20 -5.78 5.39
N SER A 45 -11.48 -7.10 5.43
CA SER A 45 -12.82 -7.61 5.76
C SER A 45 -13.33 -7.13 7.12
N GLU A 46 -12.43 -6.95 8.09
CA GLU A 46 -12.77 -6.55 9.46
C GLU A 46 -13.15 -5.07 9.56
N PHE A 47 -12.56 -4.21 8.71
CA PHE A 47 -12.64 -2.75 8.86
C PHE A 47 -13.36 -2.05 7.70
N ASP A 48 -13.22 -2.53 6.46
CA ASP A 48 -13.84 -1.93 5.27
C ASP A 48 -14.07 -2.96 4.15
N LYS A 49 -15.30 -3.50 4.12
CA LYS A 49 -15.74 -4.46 3.10
C LYS A 49 -15.61 -3.92 1.67
N LYS A 50 -15.76 -2.61 1.44
CA LYS A 50 -15.61 -2.02 0.10
C LYS A 50 -14.17 -2.11 -0.38
N SER A 51 -13.21 -1.75 0.47
CA SER A 51 -11.78 -1.89 0.14
C SER A 51 -11.37 -3.36 -0.01
N ARG A 52 -11.96 -4.26 0.78
CA ARG A 52 -11.79 -5.71 0.63
C ARG A 52 -12.26 -6.19 -0.75
N ASP A 53 -13.49 -5.83 -1.14
CA ASP A 53 -14.06 -6.22 -2.44
C ASP A 53 -13.24 -5.64 -3.60
N TRP A 54 -12.83 -4.38 -3.49
CA TRP A 54 -11.95 -3.75 -4.47
C TRP A 54 -10.61 -4.50 -4.57
N MET A 55 -9.99 -4.88 -3.45
CA MET A 55 -8.73 -5.60 -3.47
C MET A 55 -8.87 -6.97 -4.15
N LEU A 56 -9.95 -7.70 -3.88
CA LEU A 56 -10.21 -8.98 -4.55
C LEU A 56 -10.37 -8.84 -6.07
N ASN A 57 -10.94 -7.73 -6.54
CA ASN A 57 -11.22 -7.50 -7.96
C ASN A 57 -10.05 -6.86 -8.72
N SER A 58 -9.39 -5.85 -8.14
CA SER A 58 -8.37 -5.02 -8.79
C SER A 58 -6.93 -5.37 -8.37
N GLY A 59 -6.75 -6.02 -7.21
CA GLY A 59 -5.43 -6.39 -6.69
C GLY A 59 -4.57 -7.21 -7.66
N PRO A 60 -5.11 -8.21 -8.39
CA PRO A 60 -4.35 -8.95 -9.39
C PRO A 60 -3.79 -8.07 -10.52
N GLU A 61 -4.59 -7.13 -11.03
CA GLU A 61 -4.20 -6.20 -12.10
C GLU A 61 -3.08 -5.27 -11.63
N ILE A 62 -3.23 -4.69 -10.43
CA ILE A 62 -2.24 -3.83 -9.78
C ILE A 62 -0.89 -4.55 -9.62
N LEU A 63 -0.92 -5.79 -9.16
CA LEU A 63 0.29 -6.59 -8.98
C LEU A 63 0.94 -6.95 -10.33
N SER A 64 0.14 -7.19 -11.36
CA SER A 64 0.64 -7.49 -12.70
C SER A 64 1.46 -6.33 -13.30
N ALA A 65 1.16 -5.08 -12.92
CA ALA A 65 1.90 -3.89 -13.34
C ALA A 65 3.35 -3.84 -12.78
N ILE A 66 3.64 -4.57 -11.71
CA ILE A 66 5.01 -4.78 -11.23
C ILE A 66 5.60 -5.96 -12.02
N LYS A 67 6.63 -5.71 -12.84
CA LYS A 67 7.23 -6.75 -13.71
C LYS A 67 7.91 -7.89 -12.94
N ASP A 68 8.52 -7.57 -11.80
CA ASP A 68 9.36 -8.49 -11.03
C ASP A 68 8.55 -9.19 -9.93
N LYS A 69 8.62 -10.52 -9.91
CA LYS A 69 7.87 -11.38 -8.99
C LYS A 69 8.27 -11.18 -7.51
N PRO A 70 9.55 -11.27 -7.12
CA PRO A 70 10.02 -10.85 -5.78
C PRO A 70 9.53 -9.46 -5.36
N ILE A 71 9.53 -8.48 -6.27
CA ILE A 71 9.08 -7.12 -5.94
C ILE A 71 7.58 -7.08 -5.64
N ARG A 72 6.75 -7.85 -6.34
CA ARG A 72 5.31 -7.97 -6.00
C ARG A 72 5.09 -8.46 -4.58
N SER A 73 5.80 -9.51 -4.15
CA SER A 73 5.70 -10.02 -2.78
C SER A 73 6.14 -8.98 -1.75
N SER A 74 7.20 -8.21 -2.05
CA SER A 74 7.65 -7.11 -1.20
C SER A 74 6.61 -6.00 -1.09
N ALA A 75 5.99 -5.59 -2.21
CA ALA A 75 4.94 -4.57 -2.22
C ALA A 75 3.75 -4.97 -1.35
N ILE A 76 3.27 -6.21 -1.48
CA ILE A 76 2.17 -6.73 -0.67
C ILE A 76 2.52 -6.72 0.81
N ARG A 77 3.75 -7.12 1.17
CA ARG A 77 4.22 -7.09 2.55
C ARG A 77 4.23 -5.67 3.11
N GLN A 78 4.71 -4.70 2.35
CA GLN A 78 4.71 -3.30 2.79
C GLN A 78 3.30 -2.76 3.03
N VAL A 79 2.36 -3.07 2.14
CA VAL A 79 0.95 -2.67 2.30
C VAL A 79 0.31 -3.38 3.51
N LEU A 80 0.61 -4.66 3.73
CA LEU A 80 0.15 -5.40 4.90
C LEU A 80 0.71 -4.81 6.20
N ASP A 81 2.01 -4.54 6.27
CA ASP A 81 2.67 -3.99 7.45
C ASP A 81 2.16 -2.58 7.76
N MET A 82 1.96 -1.75 6.72
CA MET A 82 1.29 -0.46 6.83
C MET A 82 -0.13 -0.60 7.38
N GLY A 83 -0.89 -1.59 6.89
CA GLY A 83 -2.24 -1.84 7.35
C GLY A 83 -2.32 -2.32 8.80
N ARG A 84 -1.34 -3.13 9.24
CA ARG A 84 -1.19 -3.55 10.65
C ARG A 84 -0.95 -2.36 11.56
N ALA A 85 -0.23 -1.34 11.10
CA ALA A 85 -0.08 -0.09 11.84
C ALA A 85 -1.39 0.72 11.80
N LYS A 86 -1.89 1.01 10.59
CA LYS A 86 -3.11 1.80 10.31
C LYS A 86 -3.78 1.32 9.02
N TRP A 87 -4.87 0.57 9.13
CA TRP A 87 -5.56 -0.03 7.97
C TRP A 87 -5.99 1.01 6.91
N CYS A 88 -6.42 2.20 7.34
CA CYS A 88 -6.87 3.27 6.46
C CYS A 88 -5.74 3.77 5.56
N VAL A 89 -4.49 3.78 6.03
CA VAL A 89 -3.34 4.22 5.26
C VAL A 89 -3.01 3.21 4.15
N ALA A 90 -3.11 1.90 4.44
CA ALA A 90 -2.97 0.86 3.42
C ALA A 90 -4.00 1.03 2.29
N VAL A 91 -5.24 1.39 2.63
CA VAL A 91 -6.28 1.70 1.65
C VAL A 91 -5.92 2.94 0.83
N SER A 92 -5.41 4.01 1.46
CA SER A 92 -4.97 5.22 0.75
C SER A 92 -3.81 4.94 -0.21
N ALA A 93 -2.83 4.14 0.19
CA ALA A 93 -1.73 3.70 -0.67
C ALA A 93 -2.24 2.92 -1.89
N LEU A 94 -3.13 1.96 -1.66
CA LEU A 94 -3.72 1.13 -2.72
C LEU A 94 -4.49 1.98 -3.75
N LYS A 95 -5.29 2.94 -3.29
CA LYS A 95 -6.04 3.86 -4.16
C LYS A 95 -5.16 4.79 -5.00
N LYS A 96 -3.91 4.99 -4.59
CA LYS A 96 -2.93 5.86 -5.26
C LYS A 96 -1.89 5.09 -6.06
N PHE A 97 -1.98 3.76 -6.08
CA PHE A 97 -0.98 2.94 -6.75
C PHE A 97 -0.96 3.16 -8.28
N ASP A 98 -2.12 3.33 -8.89
CA ASP A 98 -2.23 3.57 -10.34
C ASP A 98 -1.58 4.88 -10.77
N ASP A 99 -1.62 5.91 -9.91
CA ASP A 99 -0.98 7.21 -10.14
C ASP A 99 0.56 7.08 -10.27
N VAL A 100 1.15 6.06 -9.64
CA VAL A 100 2.60 5.77 -9.70
C VAL A 100 2.94 4.54 -10.55
N SER A 101 1.98 3.97 -11.28
CA SER A 101 2.15 2.74 -12.07
C SER A 101 3.23 2.84 -13.16
N ARG A 102 3.46 4.04 -13.70
CA ARG A 102 4.45 4.32 -14.76
C ARG A 102 5.89 4.48 -14.25
N THR A 103 6.09 4.54 -12.94
CA THR A 103 7.42 4.67 -12.33
C THR A 103 8.21 3.35 -12.37
N SER A 104 9.44 3.34 -11.88
CA SER A 104 10.19 2.09 -11.72
C SER A 104 9.59 1.25 -10.57
N SER A 105 9.76 -0.08 -10.63
CA SER A 105 9.35 -0.95 -9.53
C SER A 105 10.06 -0.60 -8.21
N GLY A 106 11.33 -0.18 -8.29
CA GLY A 106 12.10 0.28 -7.13
C GLY A 106 11.49 1.51 -6.47
N PHE A 107 11.13 2.52 -7.28
CA PHE A 107 10.44 3.72 -6.79
C PHE A 107 9.13 3.37 -6.06
N ARG A 108 8.30 2.47 -6.61
CA ARG A 108 7.05 2.07 -5.96
C ARG A 108 7.26 1.41 -4.60
N ILE A 109 8.33 0.61 -4.45
CA ILE A 109 8.67 0.01 -3.16
C ILE A 109 9.11 1.06 -2.15
N GLU A 110 9.96 2.01 -2.56
CA GLU A 110 10.40 3.11 -1.70
C GLU A 110 9.22 4.01 -1.31
N TRP A 111 8.34 4.33 -2.25
CA TRP A 111 7.10 5.06 -2.02
C TRP A 111 6.19 4.38 -0.98
N LEU A 112 5.98 3.06 -1.11
CA LEU A 112 5.24 2.28 -0.11
C LEU A 112 5.95 2.25 1.24
N ALA A 113 7.28 2.14 1.26
CA ALA A 113 8.08 2.10 2.48
C ALA A 113 8.00 3.42 3.26
N HIS A 114 8.11 4.57 2.58
CA HIS A 114 7.95 5.89 3.20
C HIS A 114 6.58 6.05 3.85
N GLY A 115 5.51 5.70 3.13
CA GLY A 115 4.16 5.75 3.69
C GLY A 115 3.95 4.76 4.85
N CYS A 116 4.58 3.59 4.81
CA CYS A 116 4.54 2.61 5.91
C CYS A 116 5.23 3.17 7.16
N ASP A 117 6.39 3.81 7.00
CA ASP A 117 7.11 4.46 8.11
C ASP A 117 6.30 5.61 8.72
N LEU A 118 5.65 6.42 7.89
CA LEU A 118 4.74 7.46 8.36
C LEU A 118 3.53 6.86 9.09
N ALA A 119 2.95 5.77 8.59
CA ALA A 119 1.80 5.10 9.22
C ALA A 119 2.12 4.59 10.64
N LYS A 120 3.37 4.19 10.88
CA LYS A 120 3.85 3.79 12.22
C LYS A 120 3.90 4.97 13.19
N ILE A 121 4.08 6.20 12.68
CA ILE A 121 4.08 7.43 13.49
C ILE A 121 2.65 7.92 13.67
N ASP A 122 1.94 8.20 12.57
CA ASP A 122 0.58 8.72 12.58
C ASP A 122 -0.15 8.50 11.25
N GLN A 123 -1.46 8.27 11.32
CA GLN A 123 -2.28 7.97 10.15
C GLN A 123 -2.56 9.19 9.28
N ASP A 124 -2.73 10.38 9.87
CA ASP A 124 -3.13 11.57 9.12
C ASP A 124 -1.94 12.08 8.30
N ALA A 125 -0.73 12.05 8.87
CA ALA A 125 0.49 12.41 8.15
C ALA A 125 0.75 11.45 6.97
N ALA A 126 0.56 10.15 7.18
CA ALA A 126 0.74 9.15 6.12
C ALA A 126 -0.32 9.25 5.01
N ASP A 127 -1.57 9.57 5.38
CA ASP A 127 -2.65 9.79 4.41
C ASP A 127 -2.38 11.02 3.54
N GLU A 128 -1.93 12.14 4.14
CA GLU A 128 -1.55 13.33 3.36
C GLU A 128 -0.32 13.09 2.48
N TYR A 129 0.65 12.27 2.93
CA TYR A 129 1.75 11.82 2.07
C TYR A 129 1.25 11.14 0.78
N PHE A 130 0.35 10.17 0.90
CA PHE A 130 -0.19 9.47 -0.27
C PHE A 130 -1.04 10.36 -1.16
N LYS A 131 -1.82 11.29 -0.59
CA LYS A 131 -2.61 12.27 -1.35
C LYS A 131 -1.74 13.22 -2.15
N ALA A 132 -0.68 13.75 -1.55
CA ALA A 132 0.23 14.70 -2.19
C ALA A 132 1.18 14.04 -3.19
N SER A 133 1.45 12.74 -3.02
CA SER A 133 2.47 12.01 -3.78
C SER A 133 2.36 12.16 -5.31
N PRO A 134 1.19 11.99 -5.97
CA PRO A 134 1.10 12.10 -7.42
C PRO A 134 1.51 13.48 -7.95
N ALA A 135 1.00 14.56 -7.34
CA ALA A 135 1.29 15.92 -7.76
C ALA A 135 2.76 16.30 -7.52
N VAL A 136 3.30 15.96 -6.35
CA VAL A 136 4.70 16.22 -6.02
C VAL A 136 5.63 15.42 -6.92
N LEU A 137 5.30 14.16 -7.22
CA LEU A 137 6.09 13.32 -8.14
C LEU A 137 6.13 13.92 -9.56
N GLU A 138 4.99 14.43 -10.05
CA GLU A 138 4.90 15.08 -11.36
C GLU A 138 5.79 16.34 -11.44
N GLN A 139 5.81 17.15 -10.38
CA GLN A 139 6.58 18.40 -10.33
C GLN A 139 8.09 18.18 -10.07
N LEU A 140 8.43 17.27 -9.15
CA LEU A 140 9.81 17.09 -8.67
C LEU A 140 10.60 16.02 -9.42
N GLY A 141 9.92 14.98 -9.92
CA GLY A 141 10.55 13.74 -10.38
C GLY A 141 11.17 12.92 -9.24
N GLY A 142 11.60 11.68 -9.56
CA GLY A 142 11.97 10.66 -8.57
C GLY A 142 13.02 11.07 -7.52
N PRO A 143 14.20 11.59 -7.89
CA PRO A 143 15.25 11.89 -6.91
C PRO A 143 14.87 12.97 -5.88
N LYS A 144 14.16 14.01 -6.31
CA LYS A 144 13.70 15.09 -5.42
C LYS A 144 12.47 14.67 -4.61
N PHE A 145 11.64 13.79 -5.16
CA PHE A 145 10.54 13.17 -4.44
C PHE A 145 11.01 12.37 -3.21
N ASP A 146 12.08 11.58 -3.33
CA ASP A 146 12.62 10.83 -2.19
C ASP A 146 13.09 11.75 -1.06
N LEU A 147 13.75 12.87 -1.41
CA LEU A 147 14.15 13.86 -0.41
C LEU A 147 12.92 14.50 0.27
N TRP A 148 11.89 14.85 -0.49
CA TRP A 148 10.63 15.36 0.05
C TRP A 148 9.99 14.38 1.05
N ALA A 149 9.92 13.09 0.70
CA ALA A 149 9.38 12.06 1.57
C ALA A 149 10.19 11.94 2.88
N ARG A 150 11.53 11.92 2.79
CA ARG A 150 12.42 11.85 3.95
C ARG A 150 12.31 13.06 4.86
N LEU A 151 12.27 14.27 4.30
CA LEU A 151 12.09 15.50 5.08
C LEU A 151 10.75 15.50 5.81
N GLY A 152 9.67 15.10 5.14
CA GLY A 152 8.36 14.97 5.78
C GLY A 152 8.35 13.96 6.93
N LYS A 153 9.09 12.85 6.82
CA LYS A 153 9.30 11.91 7.92
C LYS A 153 10.08 12.52 9.08
N GLU A 154 11.17 13.25 8.82
CA GLU A 154 11.92 13.94 9.87
C GLU A 154 11.06 14.99 10.62
N VAL A 155 10.11 15.62 9.92
CA VAL A 155 9.10 16.48 10.55
C VAL A 155 8.14 15.63 11.38
N ALA A 156 7.71 14.46 10.90
CA ALA A 156 6.76 13.58 11.59
C ALA A 156 7.33 13.06 12.91
N ASP A 157 8.61 12.70 12.94
CA ASP A 157 9.34 12.26 14.13
C ASP A 157 9.31 13.33 15.25
N LYS A 158 9.18 14.61 14.89
CA LYS A 158 9.09 15.73 15.84
C LYS A 158 7.64 16.13 16.12
N SER A 159 6.79 16.11 15.11
CA SER A 159 5.38 16.51 15.18
C SER A 159 4.60 15.99 13.98
N TRP A 160 3.78 14.97 14.21
CA TRP A 160 2.88 14.44 13.18
C TRP A 160 1.94 15.51 12.61
N LYS A 161 1.54 16.50 13.41
CA LYS A 161 0.71 17.64 12.95
C LYS A 161 1.45 18.52 11.96
N ALA A 162 2.73 18.78 12.21
CA ALA A 162 3.57 19.55 11.30
C ALA A 162 3.84 18.77 10.00
N ALA A 163 4.03 17.45 10.09
CA ALA A 163 4.23 16.61 8.91
C ALA A 163 2.97 16.51 8.05
N LYS A 164 1.80 16.39 8.70
CA LYS A 164 0.50 16.47 8.02
C LYS A 164 0.39 17.76 7.20
N GLU A 165 0.68 18.91 7.82
CA GLU A 165 0.63 20.20 7.11
C GLU A 165 1.69 20.29 6.01
N TYR A 166 2.92 19.84 6.29
CA TYR A 166 4.00 19.76 5.31
C TYR A 166 3.57 19.01 4.06
N PHE A 167 3.05 17.79 4.18
CA PHE A 167 2.62 17.01 3.03
C PHE A 167 1.43 17.65 2.32
N LYS A 168 0.45 18.12 3.08
CA LYS A 168 -0.76 18.74 2.55
C LYS A 168 -0.48 19.99 1.72
N SER A 169 0.44 20.84 2.15
CA SER A 169 0.75 22.10 1.46
C SER A 169 1.86 21.98 0.40
N SER A 170 2.51 20.82 0.30
CA SER A 170 3.64 20.64 -0.62
C SER A 170 3.27 20.80 -2.10
N PRO A 171 2.15 20.24 -2.61
CA PRO A 171 1.78 20.37 -4.02
C PRO A 171 1.63 21.82 -4.51
N GLU A 172 1.24 22.75 -3.65
CA GLU A 172 1.06 24.17 -3.97
C GLU A 172 2.32 25.02 -3.71
N ALA A 173 3.26 24.52 -2.92
CA ALA A 173 4.44 25.26 -2.48
C ALA A 173 5.71 24.98 -3.31
N ILE A 174 5.67 23.96 -4.17
CA ILE A 174 6.79 23.48 -5.00
C ILE A 174 6.60 23.97 -6.44
#